data_AF-A0A4Y2U3T9-F1
#
_entry.id   AF-A0A4Y2U3T9-F1
#
_cell.length_a   1.000
_cell.length_b   1.000
_cell.length_c   1.000
_cell.angle_alpha   90.00
_cell.angle_beta   90.00
_cell.angle_gamma   90.00
#
_symmetry.space_group_name_H-M   'P 1'
#
loop_
_entity.id
_entity.type
_entity.pdbx_description
1 polymer ?
#
loop_
_entity_poly.entity_id
_entity_poly.type
_entity_poly.pdbx_seq_one_letter_code
_entity_poly.pdbx_strand_id
1 'polypeptide(L)'
;LVSFLEFQAFESVLCRPDALYITAFQLFDTNGSGTITCDEFEEIIKHTTLHEQIPFNFGSEFLRLHFGGDKKREISYSEFTQLLHDFHEEHAIQAFQRYDRNRKGFISAIDFSNIMISVKSHLLSEEVKRNLVAVSIISFRKFVFSSYFF
;
A
#
# COMPACT_ATOMS: atom_id res chain seq x y z
N LEU A 1 -21.40 17.35 7.82
CA LEU A 1 -21.31 18.68 7.19
C LEU A 1 -19.90 19.18 7.40
N VAL A 2 -19.30 19.85 6.42
CA VAL A 2 -17.95 20.46 6.52
C VAL A 2 -18.13 21.97 6.69
N SER A 3 -17.48 22.56 7.68
CA SER A 3 -17.49 24.01 7.95
C SER A 3 -16.59 24.78 6.99
N PHE A 4 -16.81 26.10 6.88
CA PHE A 4 -15.96 26.96 6.05
C PHE A 4 -14.50 26.98 6.52
N LEU A 5 -14.27 26.88 7.84
CA LEU A 5 -12.91 26.80 8.40
C LEU A 5 -12.22 25.49 8.00
N GLU A 6 -12.92 24.36 8.06
CA GLU A 6 -12.40 23.06 7.62
C GLU A 6 -12.13 23.06 6.10
N PHE A 7 -13.00 23.70 5.32
CA PHE A 7 -12.78 23.88 3.88
C PHE A 7 -11.52 24.72 3.59
N GLN A 8 -11.36 25.85 4.26
CA GLN A 8 -10.21 26.74 4.07
C GLN A 8 -8.89 26.10 4.55
N ALA A 9 -8.96 25.30 5.63
CA ALA A 9 -7.84 24.47 6.08
C ALA A 9 -7.46 23.43 5.02
N PHE A 10 -8.44 22.76 4.40
CA PHE A 10 -8.18 21.81 3.32
C PHE A 10 -7.57 22.48 2.07
N GLU A 11 -8.05 23.66 1.65
CA GLU A 11 -7.42 24.41 0.55
C GLU A 11 -5.96 24.78 0.84
N SER A 12 -5.64 25.13 2.09
CA SER A 12 -4.27 25.42 2.49
C SER A 12 -3.34 24.21 2.34
N VAL A 13 -3.87 23.01 2.57
CA VAL A 13 -3.14 21.74 2.37
C VAL A 13 -2.91 21.49 0.89
N LEU A 14 -3.90 21.73 0.02
CA LEU A 14 -3.78 21.55 -1.43
C LEU A 14 -2.70 22.42 -2.08
N CYS A 15 -2.37 23.57 -1.47
CA CYS A 15 -1.31 24.46 -1.94
C CYS A 15 0.11 23.93 -1.65
N ARG A 16 0.26 22.88 -0.84
CA ARG A 16 1.58 22.32 -0.50
C ARG A 16 2.05 21.31 -1.54
N PRO A 17 3.36 21.26 -1.84
CA PRO A 17 3.91 20.29 -2.81
C PRO A 17 3.71 18.82 -2.38
N ASP A 18 3.55 18.58 -1.08
CA ASP A 18 3.30 17.28 -0.44
C ASP A 18 1.81 17.08 -0.06
N ALA A 19 0.89 17.88 -0.62
CA ALA A 19 -0.54 17.87 -0.30
C ALA A 19 -1.15 16.46 -0.22
N LEU A 20 -0.83 15.60 -1.20
CA LEU A 20 -1.35 14.23 -1.27
C LEU A 20 -0.97 13.41 -0.02
N TYR A 21 0.27 13.53 0.45
CA TYR A 21 0.75 12.80 1.62
C TYR A 21 0.15 13.35 2.91
N ILE A 22 -0.11 14.65 2.98
CA ILE A 22 -0.77 15.27 4.14
C ILE A 22 -2.22 14.81 4.22
N THR A 23 -2.95 14.85 3.10
CA THR A 23 -4.32 14.37 3.06
C THR A 23 -4.40 12.88 3.40
N ALA A 24 -3.46 12.08 2.88
CA ALA A 24 -3.36 10.67 3.26
C ALA A 24 -3.07 10.52 4.76
N PHE A 25 -2.12 11.27 5.33
CA PHE A 25 -1.82 11.20 6.76
C PHE A 25 -3.04 11.54 7.62
N GLN A 26 -3.75 12.62 7.27
CA GLN A 26 -4.98 13.04 7.96
C GLN A 26 -6.12 12.02 7.84
N LEU A 27 -6.15 11.21 6.78
CA LEU A 27 -7.10 10.11 6.66
C LEU A 27 -6.77 8.97 7.65
N PHE A 28 -5.48 8.75 7.92
CA PHE A 28 -5.01 7.73 8.87
C PHE A 28 -5.07 8.20 10.33
N ASP A 29 -4.75 9.46 10.62
CA ASP A 29 -4.86 10.05 11.96
C ASP A 29 -6.32 10.40 12.29
N THR A 30 -7.11 9.39 12.65
CA THR A 30 -8.57 9.50 12.80
C THR A 30 -8.99 10.33 14.01
N ASN A 31 -8.12 10.43 15.03
CA ASN A 31 -8.37 11.22 16.23
C ASN A 31 -7.74 12.62 16.20
N GLY A 32 -6.92 12.94 15.17
CA GLY A 32 -6.27 14.23 15.01
C GLY A 32 -5.12 14.49 16.00
N SER A 33 -4.48 13.44 16.50
CA SER A 33 -3.36 13.52 17.46
C SER A 33 -2.07 14.09 16.84
N GLY A 34 -1.97 14.09 15.51
CA GLY A 34 -0.75 14.39 14.79
C GLY A 34 0.20 13.20 14.65
N THR A 35 -0.27 12.01 15.00
CA THR A 35 0.46 10.73 14.95
C THR A 35 -0.49 9.60 14.56
N ILE A 36 0.04 8.50 14.02
CA ILE A 36 -0.76 7.33 13.63
C ILE A 36 -0.44 6.16 14.53
N THR A 37 -1.45 5.64 15.21
CA THR A 37 -1.38 4.41 16.00
C THR A 37 -1.44 3.17 15.10
N CYS A 38 -1.03 2.00 15.64
CA CYS A 38 -1.18 0.74 14.90
C CYS A 38 -2.65 0.45 14.58
N ASP A 39 -3.56 0.73 15.52
CA ASP A 39 -4.99 0.46 15.36
C ASP A 39 -5.61 1.32 14.25
N GLU A 40 -5.28 2.61 14.19
CA GLU A 40 -5.69 3.50 13.11
C GLU A 40 -5.19 3.04 11.74
N PHE A 41 -3.92 2.63 11.67
CA PHE A 41 -3.38 2.06 10.45
C PHE A 41 -4.14 0.80 10.03
N GLU A 42 -4.35 -0.14 10.95
CA GLU A 42 -5.09 -1.36 10.66
C GLU A 42 -6.53 -1.08 10.22
N GLU A 43 -7.21 -0.15 10.87
CA GLU A 43 -8.58 0.27 10.58
C GLU A 43 -8.70 0.79 9.14
N ILE A 44 -7.89 1.79 8.78
CA ILE A 44 -7.94 2.36 7.43
C ILE A 44 -7.58 1.32 6.38
N ILE A 45 -6.55 0.49 6.60
CA ILE A 45 -6.18 -0.56 5.63
C ILE A 45 -7.33 -1.56 5.44
N LYS A 46 -8.05 -1.95 6.50
CA LYS A 46 -9.22 -2.86 6.41
C LYS A 46 -10.36 -2.30 5.54
N HIS A 47 -10.44 -0.97 5.40
CA HIS A 47 -11.43 -0.29 4.55
C HIS A 47 -10.97 -0.06 3.10
N THR A 48 -9.73 -0.43 2.75
CA THR A 48 -9.24 -0.29 1.38
C THR A 48 -9.71 -1.44 0.48
N THR A 49 -9.99 -1.13 -0.79
CA THR A 49 -10.25 -2.14 -1.82
C THR A 49 -9.07 -3.09 -2.01
N LEU A 50 -7.84 -2.60 -1.75
CA LEU A 50 -6.62 -3.38 -1.76
C LEU A 50 -6.70 -4.56 -0.78
N HIS A 51 -7.11 -4.29 0.47
CA HIS A 51 -7.29 -5.32 1.50
C HIS A 51 -8.46 -6.26 1.19
N GLU A 52 -9.56 -5.71 0.67
CA GLU A 52 -10.73 -6.50 0.26
C GLU A 52 -10.36 -7.55 -0.80
N GLN A 53 -9.57 -7.16 -1.81
CA GLN A 53 -9.16 -8.06 -2.88
C GLN A 53 -8.07 -9.04 -2.44
N ILE A 54 -7.09 -8.58 -1.66
CA ILE A 54 -6.03 -9.41 -1.11
C ILE A 54 -5.82 -9.03 0.37
N PRO A 55 -6.30 -9.87 1.32
CA PRO A 55 -6.18 -9.58 2.73
C PRO A 55 -4.72 -9.43 3.18
N PHE A 56 -4.44 -8.35 3.88
CA PHE A 56 -3.17 -8.09 4.52
C PHE A 56 -3.05 -8.82 5.87
N ASN A 57 -1.90 -9.42 6.14
CA ASN A 57 -1.58 -10.04 7.41
C ASN A 57 -1.05 -8.99 8.40
N PHE A 58 -1.91 -8.57 9.33
CA PHE A 58 -1.56 -7.66 10.44
C PHE A 58 -0.79 -8.35 11.59
N GLY A 59 -0.43 -9.63 11.46
CA GLY A 59 0.52 -10.33 12.34
C GLY A 59 1.94 -10.39 11.77
N SER A 60 2.24 -9.61 10.73
CA SER A 60 3.52 -9.62 10.02
C SER A 60 4.65 -8.93 10.79
N GLU A 61 5.89 -9.24 10.40
CA GLU A 61 7.09 -8.58 10.90
C GLU A 61 7.06 -7.06 10.63
N PHE A 62 6.49 -6.67 9.49
CA PHE A 62 6.30 -5.28 9.09
C PHE A 62 5.69 -4.44 10.20
N LEU A 63 4.54 -4.84 10.77
CA LEU A 63 3.93 -4.05 11.84
C LEU A 63 4.81 -3.99 13.10
N ARG A 64 5.54 -5.07 13.40
CA ARG A 64 6.45 -5.10 14.54
C ARG A 64 7.62 -4.13 14.36
N LEU A 65 8.14 -3.99 13.14
CA LEU A 65 9.24 -3.08 12.83
C LEU A 65 8.80 -1.61 12.93
N HIS A 66 7.61 -1.27 12.45
CA HIS A 66 7.13 0.11 12.46
C HIS A 66 6.50 0.53 13.80
N PHE A 67 5.68 -0.32 14.41
CA PHE A 67 4.89 -0.02 15.63
C PHE A 67 5.47 -0.64 16.92
N GLY A 68 6.58 -1.37 16.81
CA GLY A 68 7.24 -2.02 17.94
C GLY A 68 6.63 -3.37 18.32
N GLY A 69 7.34 -4.10 19.18
CA GLY A 69 6.95 -5.43 19.66
C GLY A 69 5.57 -5.49 20.33
N ASP A 70 5.19 -4.41 21.01
CA ASP A 70 3.92 -4.27 21.71
C ASP A 70 2.88 -3.42 20.93
N LYS A 71 3.20 -3.02 19.69
CA LYS A 71 2.37 -2.18 18.81
C LYS A 71 1.97 -0.82 19.38
N LYS A 72 2.70 -0.29 20.38
CA LYS A 72 2.39 1.00 21.03
C LYS A 72 3.12 2.20 20.47
N ARG A 73 4.14 2.00 19.62
CA ARG A 73 4.85 3.10 19.00
C ARG A 73 3.93 3.76 17.97
N GLU A 74 3.85 5.08 18.02
CA GLU A 74 3.07 5.86 17.06
C GLU A 74 3.98 6.41 15.95
N ILE A 75 3.40 6.63 14.78
CA ILE A 75 4.11 7.08 13.58
C ILE A 75 3.86 8.57 13.35
N SER A 76 4.94 9.35 13.27
CA SER A 76 4.87 10.77 12.93
C SER A 76 4.62 11.00 11.44
N TYR A 77 4.20 12.22 11.06
CA TYR A 77 4.06 12.60 9.65
C TYR A 77 5.34 12.38 8.82
N SER A 78 6.51 12.68 9.40
CA SER A 78 7.79 12.48 8.71
C SER A 78 8.12 11.01 8.42
N GLU A 79 7.56 10.10 9.19
CA GLU A 79 7.80 8.65 9.05
C GLU A 79 6.69 7.96 8.26
N PHE A 80 5.55 8.60 8.10
CA PHE A 80 4.37 8.05 7.43
C PHE A 80 4.62 7.71 5.97
N THR A 81 5.40 8.52 5.26
CA THR A 81 5.72 8.25 3.84
C THR A 81 6.51 6.95 3.70
N GLN A 82 7.45 6.70 4.62
CA GLN A 82 8.20 5.45 4.68
C GLN A 82 7.29 4.28 5.06
N LEU A 83 6.42 4.44 6.06
CA LEU A 83 5.42 3.43 6.43
C LEU A 83 4.54 3.04 5.22
N LEU A 84 4.03 4.02 4.47
CA LEU A 84 3.21 3.76 3.28
C LEU A 84 4.00 3.02 2.20
N HIS A 85 5.25 3.41 1.96
CA HIS A 85 6.10 2.72 0.99
C HIS A 85 6.27 1.24 1.37
N ASP A 86 6.71 1.01 2.60
CA ASP A 86 7.03 -0.33 3.12
C ASP A 86 5.78 -1.22 3.21
N PHE A 87 4.62 -0.61 3.52
CA PHE A 87 3.32 -1.31 3.48
C PHE A 87 3.02 -1.87 2.08
N HIS A 88 3.21 -1.07 1.02
CA HIS A 88 2.92 -1.53 -0.34
C HIS A 88 3.88 -2.63 -0.81
N GLU A 89 5.13 -2.61 -0.35
CA GLU A 89 6.11 -3.66 -0.60
C GLU A 89 5.72 -4.95 0.13
N GLU A 90 5.46 -4.87 1.44
CA GLU A 90 5.05 -6.02 2.25
C GLU A 90 3.73 -6.63 1.72
N HIS A 91 2.75 -5.80 1.36
CA HIS A 91 1.48 -6.29 0.80
C HIS A 91 1.69 -7.06 -0.51
N ALA A 92 2.57 -6.57 -1.38
CA ALA A 92 2.93 -7.27 -2.62
C ALA A 92 3.66 -8.60 -2.35
N ILE A 93 4.54 -8.65 -1.35
CA ILE A 93 5.21 -9.88 -0.91
C ILE A 93 4.19 -10.90 -0.39
N GLN A 94 3.26 -10.47 0.46
CA GLN A 94 2.21 -11.34 0.99
C GLN A 94 1.27 -11.84 -0.11
N ALA A 95 0.91 -10.98 -1.07
CA ALA A 95 0.17 -11.37 -2.25
C ALA A 95 0.92 -12.45 -3.04
N PHE A 96 2.20 -12.24 -3.34
CA PHE A 96 3.04 -13.21 -4.04
C PHE A 96 3.08 -14.57 -3.32
N GLN A 97 3.37 -14.57 -2.02
CA GLN A 97 3.45 -15.79 -1.21
C GLN A 97 2.12 -16.55 -1.18
N ARG A 98 0.98 -15.85 -1.26
CA ARG A 98 -0.34 -16.47 -1.32
C ARG A 98 -0.59 -17.21 -2.64
N TYR A 99 -0.03 -16.73 -3.74
CA TYR A 99 -0.11 -17.39 -5.05
C TYR A 99 0.98 -18.46 -5.24
N ASP A 100 2.16 -18.33 -4.63
CA ASP A 100 3.20 -19.37 -4.60
C ASP A 100 2.92 -20.46 -3.55
N ARG A 101 1.82 -21.20 -3.75
CA ARG A 101 1.33 -22.23 -2.80
C ARG A 101 2.36 -23.30 -2.46
N ASN A 102 3.30 -23.57 -3.38
CA ASN A 102 4.31 -24.61 -3.24
C ASN A 102 5.68 -24.07 -2.78
N ARG A 103 5.78 -22.77 -2.49
CA ARG A 103 7.04 -22.09 -2.10
C ARG A 103 8.19 -22.38 -3.07
N LYS A 104 7.89 -22.36 -4.38
CA LYS A 104 8.88 -22.62 -5.43
C LYS A 104 9.68 -21.37 -5.78
N GLY A 105 9.28 -20.20 -5.29
CA GLY A 105 9.87 -18.90 -5.60
C GLY A 105 9.34 -18.27 -6.88
N PHE A 106 8.30 -18.85 -7.50
CA PHE A 106 7.73 -18.38 -8.77
C PHE A 106 6.21 -18.57 -8.81
N ILE A 107 5.51 -17.65 -9.45
CA ILE A 107 4.06 -17.71 -9.72
C ILE A 107 3.81 -17.74 -11.23
N SER A 108 2.61 -18.15 -11.66
CA SER A 108 2.27 -18.13 -13.09
C SER A 108 2.09 -16.69 -13.61
N ALA A 109 2.21 -16.50 -14.92
CA ALA A 109 1.91 -15.22 -15.58
C ALA A 109 0.48 -14.73 -15.31
N ILE A 110 -0.47 -15.66 -15.15
CA ILE A 110 -1.87 -15.37 -14.83
C ILE A 110 -1.98 -14.87 -13.38
N ASP A 111 -1.33 -15.54 -12.43
CA ASP A 111 -1.31 -15.13 -11.03
C ASP A 111 -0.64 -13.77 -10.85
N PHE A 112 0.48 -13.54 -11.55
CA PHE A 112 1.12 -12.23 -11.60
C PHE A 112 0.16 -11.15 -12.11
N SER A 113 -0.55 -11.42 -13.22
CA SER A 113 -1.54 -10.48 -13.76
C SER A 113 -2.64 -10.17 -12.75
N ASN A 114 -3.14 -11.18 -12.04
CA ASN A 114 -4.16 -11.01 -11.01
C ASN A 114 -3.64 -10.13 -9.86
N ILE A 115 -2.43 -10.38 -9.37
CA ILE A 115 -1.80 -9.56 -8.32
C ILE A 115 -1.65 -8.11 -8.80
N MET A 116 -1.13 -7.89 -10.01
CA MET A 116 -0.92 -6.54 -10.54
C MET A 116 -2.22 -5.76 -10.69
N ILE A 117 -3.29 -6.41 -11.16
CA ILE A 117 -4.60 -5.78 -11.29
C ILE A 117 -5.17 -5.46 -9.90
N SER A 118 -5.07 -6.37 -8.93
CA SER A 118 -5.65 -6.13 -7.61
C SER A 118 -4.86 -5.12 -6.79
N VAL A 119 -3.53 -5.20 -6.81
CA VAL A 119 -2.65 -4.41 -5.92
C VAL A 119 -2.27 -3.07 -6.52
N LYS A 120 -2.07 -3.01 -7.84
CA LYS A 120 -1.44 -1.88 -8.52
C LYS A 120 -2.26 -1.35 -9.70
N SER A 121 -3.57 -1.63 -9.78
CA SER A 121 -4.42 -1.17 -10.90
C SER A 121 -4.31 0.32 -11.24
N HIS A 122 -4.11 1.17 -10.23
CA HIS A 122 -3.97 2.62 -10.41
C HIS A 122 -2.66 3.04 -11.10
N LEU A 123 -1.63 2.18 -11.11
CA LEU A 123 -0.36 2.41 -11.80
C LEU A 123 -0.38 1.91 -13.26
N LEU A 124 -1.43 1.20 -13.66
CA LEU A 124 -1.47 0.52 -14.94
C LEU A 124 -2.43 1.23 -15.89
N SER A 125 -1.95 1.58 -17.08
CA SER A 125 -2.84 1.99 -18.16
C SER A 125 -3.72 0.83 -18.61
N GLU A 126 -4.87 1.12 -19.23
CA GLU A 126 -5.76 0.09 -19.76
C GLU A 126 -5.07 -0.82 -20.79
N GLU A 127 -4.14 -0.28 -21.57
CA GLU A 127 -3.33 -1.06 -22.50
C GLU A 127 -2.39 -2.02 -21.77
N VAL A 128 -1.75 -1.58 -20.69
CA VAL A 128 -0.90 -2.45 -19.87
C VAL A 128 -1.74 -3.53 -19.19
N LYS A 129 -2.89 -3.18 -18.60
CA LYS A 129 -3.81 -4.14 -17.96
C LYS A 129 -4.22 -5.27 -18.90
N ARG A 130 -4.58 -4.95 -20.16
CA ARG A 130 -4.95 -5.94 -21.18
C ARG A 130 -3.81 -6.85 -21.60
N ASN A 131 -2.55 -6.40 -21.46
CA ASN A 131 -1.37 -7.10 -21.96
C ASN A 131 -0.46 -7.67 -20.86
N LEU A 132 -0.83 -7.60 -19.58
CA LEU A 132 0.01 -8.05 -18.45
C LEU A 132 0.55 -9.48 -18.60
N VAL A 133 -0.26 -10.41 -19.11
CA VAL A 133 0.17 -11.80 -19.35
C VAL A 133 1.25 -11.88 -20.43
N ALA A 134 1.11 -11.11 -21.52
CA ALA A 134 2.12 -11.06 -22.57
C ALA A 134 3.42 -10.38 -22.09
N VAL A 135 3.30 -9.26 -21.36
CA VAL A 135 4.43 -8.52 -20.78
C VAL A 135 5.21 -9.38 -19.80
N SER A 136 4.51 -10.15 -18.97
CA SER A 136 5.14 -11.04 -18.00
C SER A 136 5.88 -12.19 -18.67
N ILE A 137 5.32 -12.84 -19.69
CA ILE A 137 6.02 -13.90 -20.45
C ILE A 137 7.31 -13.38 -21.11
N ILE A 138 7.28 -12.15 -21.64
CA ILE A 138 8.46 -11.51 -22.27
C ILE A 138 9.50 -11.13 -21.19
N SER A 139 9.05 -10.61 -20.05
CA SER A 139 9.91 -10.12 -18.95
C SER A 139 10.47 -11.24 -18.07
N PHE A 140 9.76 -12.37 -17.91
CA PHE A 140 10.23 -13.53 -17.14
C PHE A 140 11.43 -14.26 -17.77
N ARG A 141 11.76 -13.98 -19.05
CA ARG A 141 13.05 -14.38 -19.63
C ARG A 141 14.25 -13.55 -19.13
N LYS A 142 14.01 -12.45 -18.38
CA LYS A 142 15.05 -11.52 -17.92
C LYS A 142 14.93 -11.03 -16.46
N PHE A 143 13.83 -11.24 -15.74
CA PHE A 143 13.65 -10.65 -14.41
C PHE A 143 13.59 -11.66 -13.26
N VAL A 144 14.55 -11.50 -12.34
CA VAL A 144 14.37 -11.73 -10.90
C VAL A 144 13.59 -10.52 -10.35
N PHE A 145 12.68 -10.77 -9.40
CA PHE A 145 11.58 -9.92 -8.91
C PHE A 145 11.91 -8.48 -8.41
N SER A 146 13.12 -7.97 -8.64
CA SER A 146 13.64 -6.76 -7.98
C SER A 146 13.31 -5.43 -8.68
N SER A 147 12.80 -5.41 -9.92
CA SER A 147 12.93 -4.21 -10.77
C SER A 147 11.65 -3.45 -11.08
N TYR A 148 10.50 -3.81 -10.51
CA TYR A 148 9.22 -3.13 -10.78
C TYR A 148 8.74 -2.21 -9.64
N PHE A 149 9.60 -1.87 -8.69
CA PHE A 149 9.30 -1.01 -7.54
C PHE A 149 10.01 0.36 -7.62
N PHE A 150 9.85 1.07 -8.74
CA PHE A 150 10.19 2.49 -8.86
C PHE A 150 9.03 3.25 -9.51
#